data_AF-A0A538C8T1-F1
#
_entry.id   AF-A0A538C8T1-F1
#
_cell.length_a   1.000
_cell.length_b   1.000
_cell.length_c   1.000
_cell.angle_alpha   90.00
_cell.angle_beta   90.00
_cell.angle_gamma   90.00
#
_symmetry.space_group_name_H-M   'P 1'
#
loop_
_entity.id
_entity.type
_entity.pdbx_description
1 polymer ?
#
loop_
_entity_poly.entity_id
_entity_poly.type
_entity_poly.pdbx_seq_one_letter_code
_entity_poly.pdbx_strand_id
1 'polypeptide(L)' 'MDPERATQPEALTRAPAEAVPPLLTDFASNVLAVKEGDTFLYSDVAGNLDDRREWGHGLYHQDTRFLSHFQMQLSGRDPV' A
#
# COMPACT_ATOMS: atom_id res chain seq x y z
N MET A 1 -27.84 22.36 -43.14
CA MET A 1 -27.80 22.18 -41.68
C MET A 1 -27.30 20.75 -41.43
N ASP A 2 -25.98 20.60 -41.33
CA ASP A 2 -25.33 19.50 -40.60
C ASP A 2 -25.17 19.96 -39.14
N PRO A 3 -24.75 19.12 -38.16
CA PRO A 3 -24.86 17.67 -38.00
C PRO A 3 -25.28 17.30 -36.54
N GLU A 4 -25.64 16.05 -36.23
CA GLU A 4 -25.21 15.48 -34.94
C GLU A 4 -25.25 13.94 -34.95
N ARG A 5 -24.06 13.37 -35.14
CA ARG A 5 -23.70 12.06 -34.61
C ARG A 5 -23.94 12.08 -33.09
N ALA A 6 -25.01 11.45 -32.63
CA ALA A 6 -25.02 10.95 -31.26
C ALA A 6 -24.22 9.64 -31.25
N THR A 7 -22.93 9.79 -30.96
CA THR A 7 -21.96 8.74 -30.64
C THR A 7 -22.63 7.69 -29.76
N GLN A 8 -22.79 6.48 -30.28
CA GLN A 8 -22.87 5.30 -29.40
C GLN A 8 -21.61 5.36 -28.54
N PRO A 9 -21.69 5.33 -27.20
CA PRO A 9 -20.49 5.23 -26.40
C PRO A 9 -19.83 3.91 -26.79
N GLU A 10 -18.77 4.08 -27.57
CA GLU A 10 -17.85 3.05 -28.01
C GLU A 10 -17.56 2.18 -26.81
N ALA A 11 -17.59 0.87 -27.07
CA ALA A 11 -17.15 -0.18 -26.20
C ALA A 11 -16.18 0.39 -25.16
N LEU A 12 -16.65 0.48 -23.91
CA LEU A 12 -15.77 0.55 -22.74
C LEU A 12 -14.93 -0.72 -22.86
N THR A 13 -13.85 -0.56 -23.60
CA THR A 13 -12.82 -1.55 -23.84
C THR A 13 -12.49 -2.02 -22.46
N ARG A 14 -12.88 -3.25 -22.18
CA ARG A 14 -12.54 -3.96 -20.96
C ARG A 14 -11.02 -3.84 -20.90
N ALA A 15 -10.53 -2.91 -20.08
CA ALA A 15 -9.12 -2.88 -19.76
C ALA A 15 -8.80 -4.32 -19.33
N PRO A 16 -7.75 -4.94 -19.89
CA PRO A 16 -7.34 -6.25 -19.39
C PRO A 16 -7.23 -6.10 -17.88
N ALA A 17 -7.81 -7.05 -17.14
CA ALA A 17 -7.74 -7.12 -15.69
C ALA A 17 -6.30 -7.45 -15.26
N GLU A 18 -5.35 -6.68 -15.76
CA GLU A 18 -3.94 -6.81 -15.52
C GLU A 18 -3.67 -6.10 -14.19
N ALA A 19 -3.55 -6.95 -13.17
CA ALA A 19 -3.02 -6.64 -11.86
C ALA A 19 -3.81 -5.58 -11.06
N VAL A 20 -5.07 -5.87 -10.72
CA VAL A 20 -5.52 -5.44 -9.38
C VAL A 20 -4.76 -6.34 -8.40
N PRO A 21 -3.80 -5.83 -7.60
CA PRO A 21 -3.15 -6.66 -6.61
C PRO A 21 -4.23 -7.26 -5.70
N PRO A 22 -4.11 -8.54 -5.30
CA PRO A 22 -5.11 -9.15 -4.45
C PRO A 22 -5.30 -8.26 -3.22
N LEU A 23 -6.54 -7.83 -2.98
CA LEU A 23 -6.92 -7.20 -1.73
C LEU A 23 -6.65 -8.25 -0.65
N LEU A 24 -5.58 -8.02 0.10
CA LEU A 24 -5.00 -8.97 1.01
C LEU A 24 -5.78 -8.92 2.34
N THR A 25 -7.06 -9.30 2.29
CA THR A 25 -8.02 -9.11 3.39
C THR A 25 -7.76 -10.00 4.61
N ASP A 26 -6.90 -11.02 4.50
CA ASP A 26 -6.59 -11.94 5.60
C ASP A 26 -5.38 -11.53 6.46
N PHE A 27 -4.70 -10.42 6.16
CA PHE A 27 -3.62 -9.91 7.01
C PHE A 27 -4.14 -9.13 8.22
N ALA A 28 -5.43 -8.79 8.24
CA ALA A 28 -6.06 -8.01 9.30
C ALA A 28 -5.91 -8.63 10.70
N SER A 29 -5.55 -9.92 10.80
CA SER A 29 -5.32 -10.57 12.09
C SER A 29 -3.93 -10.31 12.70
N ASN A 30 -2.93 -9.87 11.92
CA ASN A 30 -1.52 -9.82 12.36
C ASN A 30 -0.81 -8.48 12.07
N VAL A 31 -1.54 -7.45 11.60
CA VAL A 31 -0.96 -6.14 11.27
C VAL A 31 -1.56 -5.03 12.14
N LEU A 32 -0.74 -4.05 12.48
CA LEU A 32 -1.10 -2.83 13.17
C LEU A 32 -0.88 -1.64 12.24
N ALA A 33 -1.86 -0.75 12.18
CA ALA A 33 -1.76 0.52 11.48
C ALA A 33 -2.02 1.67 12.46
N VAL A 34 -1.03 2.54 12.65
CA VAL A 34 -1.13 3.74 13.50
C VAL A 34 -0.94 4.98 12.64
N LYS A 35 -1.85 5.95 12.72
CA LYS A 35 -1.79 7.21 11.96
C LYS A 35 -1.79 8.41 12.90
N GLU A 36 -0.84 9.32 12.70
CA GLU A 36 -0.73 10.60 13.39
C GLU A 36 -0.38 11.71 12.38
N GLY A 37 -1.28 12.69 12.20
CA GLY A 37 -1.10 13.72 11.17
C GLY A 37 -0.95 13.12 9.77
N ASP A 38 0.10 13.52 9.06
CA ASP A 38 0.46 13.03 7.71
C ASP A 38 1.40 11.82 7.74
N THR A 39 1.63 11.25 8.94
CA THR A 39 2.48 10.09 9.17
C THR A 39 1.63 8.87 9.49
N PHE A 40 1.98 7.72 8.92
CA PHE A 40 1.44 6.45 9.39
C PHE A 40 2.49 5.33 9.42
N LEU A 41 2.37 4.47 10.42
CA LEU A 41 3.15 3.26 10.61
C LEU A 41 2.28 2.07 10.25
N TYR A 42 2.81 1.18 9.41
CA TYR A 42 2.22 -0.12 9.10
C TYR A 42 3.21 -1.21 9.51
N SER A 43 2.84 -2.05 10.47
CA SER A 43 3.73 -3.02 11.11
C SER A 43 2.98 -4.28 11.48
N ASP A 44 3.66 -5.26 12.07
CA ASP A 44 2.98 -6.31 12.84
C ASP A 44 2.37 -5.75 14.14
N VAL A 45 1.64 -6.60 14.87
CA VAL A 45 1.03 -6.24 16.18
C VAL A 45 2.05 -5.95 17.29
N ALA A 46 3.32 -6.35 17.13
CA ALA A 46 4.41 -6.06 18.05
C ALA A 46 5.16 -4.76 17.68
N GLY A 47 4.84 -4.15 16.55
CA GLY A 47 5.50 -2.94 16.05
C GLY A 47 6.72 -3.20 15.18
N ASN A 48 7.02 -4.46 14.83
CA ASN A 48 8.16 -4.80 13.99
C ASN A 48 7.83 -4.57 12.51
N LEU A 49 8.84 -4.13 11.77
CA LEU A 49 8.79 -4.00 10.32
C LEU A 49 9.33 -5.29 9.70
N ASP A 50 8.60 -5.85 8.74
CA ASP A 50 9.05 -7.02 8.01
C ASP A 50 9.86 -6.58 6.80
N ASP A 51 10.98 -7.25 6.54
CA ASP A 51 11.92 -6.94 5.47
C ASP A 51 11.35 -7.25 4.08
N ARG A 52 10.26 -8.02 4.01
CA ARG A 52 9.54 -8.34 2.79
C ARG A 52 8.81 -7.11 2.28
N ARG A 53 9.42 -6.44 1.29
CA ARG A 53 8.84 -5.30 0.56
C ARG A 53 7.41 -5.50 0.07
N GLU A 54 7.05 -6.75 -0.22
CA GLU A 54 5.73 -7.14 -0.74
C GLU A 54 4.61 -6.92 0.29
N TRP A 55 4.95 -6.81 1.57
CA TRP A 55 4.00 -6.71 2.68
C TRP A 55 3.72 -5.25 3.06
N GLY A 56 4.49 -4.30 2.53
CA GLY A 56 4.28 -2.87 2.75
C GLY A 56 4.51 -2.40 4.19
N HIS A 57 5.24 -3.16 5.01
CA HIS A 57 5.59 -2.73 6.36
C HIS A 57 6.56 -1.55 6.32
N GLY A 58 6.22 -0.48 7.04
CA GLY A 58 7.13 0.62 7.32
C GLY A 58 6.44 1.93 7.67
N LEU A 59 7.27 2.98 7.69
CA LEU A 59 6.85 4.33 8.03
C LEU A 59 6.70 5.18 6.76
N TYR A 60 5.56 5.83 6.65
CA TYR A 60 5.21 6.69 5.53
C TYR A 60 4.94 8.10 6.03
N HIS A 61 5.37 9.10 5.26
CA HIS A 61 5.10 10.51 5.53
C HIS A 61 4.84 11.24 4.21
N GLN A 62 3.65 11.83 4.08
CA GLN A 62 3.16 12.53 2.89
C GLN A 62 3.08 11.68 1.61
N ASP A 63 4.21 11.30 1.02
CA ASP A 63 4.29 10.50 -0.21
C ASP A 63 4.44 9.01 0.13
N THR A 64 3.38 8.25 -0.11
CA THR A 64 3.31 6.82 0.25
C THR A 64 4.07 5.90 -0.70
N ARG A 65 4.70 6.44 -1.75
CA ARG A 65 5.56 5.67 -2.66
C ARG A 65 6.93 5.39 -2.05
N PHE A 66 7.36 6.22 -1.10
CA PHE A 66 8.65 6.09 -0.44
C PHE A 66 8.46 5.41 0.91
N LEU A 67 9.05 4.23 1.04
CA LEU A 67 8.97 3.41 2.24
C LEU A 67 10.27 3.51 3.04
N SER A 68 10.18 4.02 4.26
CA SER A 68 11.27 3.93 5.22
C SER A 68 11.24 2.54 5.88
N HIS A 69 12.24 1.72 5.55
CA HIS A 69 12.48 0.41 6.18
C HIS A 69 13.42 0.55 7.39
N PHE A 70 13.27 1.59 8.21
CA PHE A 70 14.21 1.84 9.30
C PHE A 70 14.26 0.63 10.25
N GLN A 71 15.37 -0.11 10.22
CA GLN A 71 15.67 -1.18 11.15
C GLN A 71 16.58 -0.63 12.25
N MET A 72 16.10 -0.66 13.49
CA MET A 72 16.91 -0.35 14.64
C MET A 72 17.62 -1.62 15.12
N GLN A 73 18.93 -1.56 15.28
CA GLN A 73 19.71 -2.64 15.89
C GLN A 73 20.56 -2.08 17.03
N LEU A 74 20.58 -2.78 18.16
CA LEU A 74 21.44 -2.46 19.30
C LEU A 74 22.56 -3.50 19.36
N SER A 75 23.79 -3.07 19.08
CA SER A 75 24.96 -3.96 19.00
C SER A 75 24.76 -5.15 18.02
N GLY A 76 24.07 -4.91 16.90
CA GLY A 76 23.79 -5.93 15.88
C GLY A 76 22.72 -6.94 16.27
N ARG A 77 21.87 -6.61 17.25
CA ARG A 77 20.73 -7.41 17.68
C ARG A 77 19.46 -6.57 17.68
N ASP A 78 18.33 -7.23 17.55
CA ASP A 78 17.03 -6.57 17.70
C ASP A 78 16.88 -6.03 19.13
N PRO A 79 16.31 -4.82 19.30
CA PRO A 79 15.95 -4.31 20.61
C PRO A 79 14.99 -5.27 21.33
N VAL A 80 15.14 -5.41 22.66
CA VAL A 80 14.23 -6.17 23.53
C VAL A 80 13.22 -5.25 24.23
#